data_AF-A0AAE7B6W5-F1
#
_entry.id   AF-A0AAE7B6W5-F1
#
_cell.length_a   1.000
_cell.length_b   1.000
_cell.length_c   1.000
_cell.angle_alpha   90.00
_cell.angle_beta   90.00
_cell.angle_gamma   90.00
#
_symmetry.space_group_name_H-M   'P 1'
#
loop_
_entity.id
_entity.type
_entity.pdbx_description
1 polymer ?
#
loop_
_entity_poly.entity_id
_entity_poly.type
_entity_poly.pdbx_seq_one_letter_code
_entity_poly.pdbx_strand_id
1 'polypeptide(L)'
;MLNVTLLTSVAKSALVGAVATKIVDTLISSKINNKIEQNKWLRNTKLELFSKLTEDILSTDSTNIELQLREIKKTSAKIVLLINDRKLSDKIEHYTNTLIKFSENERVEKSALSLVNKDMVSFLSRNIKL
;
A
#
# COMPACT_ATOMS: atom_id res chain seq x y z
N MET A 1 -8.02 -52.29 42.32
CA MET A 1 -8.77 -51.24 41.60
C MET A 1 -7.86 -50.08 41.15
N LEU A 2 -6.69 -50.34 40.55
CA LEU A 2 -5.67 -49.30 40.31
C LEU A 2 -5.51 -48.85 38.84
N ASN A 3 -6.24 -49.45 37.89
CA ASN A 3 -5.93 -49.29 36.46
C ASN A 3 -6.79 -48.23 35.73
N VAL A 4 -8.04 -48.00 36.19
CA VAL A 4 -8.97 -47.08 35.52
C VAL A 4 -8.67 -45.61 35.85
N THR A 5 -8.21 -45.34 37.07
CA THR A 5 -7.89 -43.97 37.54
C THR A 5 -6.64 -43.41 36.87
N LEU A 6 -5.64 -44.25 36.58
CA LEU A 6 -4.43 -43.85 35.85
C LEU A 6 -4.72 -43.63 34.36
N LEU A 7 -5.49 -44.52 33.71
CA LEU A 7 -5.91 -44.35 32.32
C LEU A 7 -6.78 -43.10 32.10
N THR A 8 -7.70 -42.80 33.03
CA THR A 8 -8.52 -41.59 32.96
C THR A 8 -7.73 -40.31 33.24
N SER A 9 -6.70 -40.36 34.11
CA SER A 9 -5.80 -39.25 34.36
C SER A 9 -4.92 -38.95 33.14
N VAL A 10 -4.31 -39.97 32.52
CA VAL A 10 -3.51 -39.82 31.29
C VAL A 10 -4.38 -39.34 30.13
N ALA A 11 -5.61 -39.85 29.99
CA ALA A 11 -6.55 -39.39 28.97
C ALA A 11 -6.98 -37.93 29.16
N LYS A 12 -7.24 -37.50 30.40
CA LYS A 12 -7.53 -36.09 30.72
C LYS A 12 -6.34 -35.18 30.45
N SER A 13 -5.12 -35.59 30.83
CA SER A 13 -3.89 -34.82 30.57
C SER A 13 -3.55 -34.76 29.07
N ALA A 14 -3.77 -35.83 28.32
CA ALA A 14 -3.62 -35.86 26.87
C ALA A 14 -4.67 -34.99 26.16
N LEU A 15 -5.91 -34.96 26.66
CA LEU A 15 -6.96 -34.06 26.18
C LEU A 15 -6.61 -32.59 26.43
N VAL A 16 -6.15 -32.24 27.63
CA VAL A 16 -5.71 -30.88 27.97
C VAL A 16 -4.49 -30.48 27.13
N GLY A 17 -3.53 -31.40 26.94
CA GLY A 17 -2.39 -31.20 26.05
C GLY A 17 -2.82 -30.97 24.60
N ALA A 18 -3.73 -31.78 24.06
CA ALA A 18 -4.23 -31.65 22.69
C ALA A 18 -5.01 -30.35 22.47
N VAL A 19 -5.81 -29.92 23.46
CA VAL A 19 -6.54 -28.65 23.41
C VAL A 19 -5.57 -27.46 23.49
N ALA A 20 -4.59 -27.50 24.39
CA ALA A 20 -3.57 -26.46 24.50
C ALA A 20 -2.75 -26.31 23.21
N THR A 21 -2.29 -27.43 22.63
CA THR A 21 -1.55 -27.43 21.36
C THR A 21 -2.40 -26.88 20.22
N LYS A 22 -3.68 -27.27 20.10
CA LYS A 22 -4.60 -26.71 19.09
C LYS A 22 -4.82 -25.21 19.24
N ILE A 23 -4.90 -24.70 20.46
CA ILE A 23 -5.05 -23.25 20.70
C ILE A 23 -3.79 -22.52 20.24
N VAL A 24 -2.60 -23.00 20.63
CA VAL A 24 -1.31 -22.42 20.21
C VAL A 24 -1.16 -22.46 18.69
N ASP A 25 -1.46 -23.59 18.06
CA ASP A 25 -1.42 -23.74 16.60
C ASP A 25 -2.40 -22.80 15.90
N THR A 26 -3.59 -22.62 16.46
CA THR A 26 -4.61 -21.70 15.95
C THR A 26 -4.15 -20.25 16.07
N LEU A 27 -3.51 -19.87 17.18
CA LEU A 27 -2.99 -18.51 17.39
C LEU A 27 -1.82 -18.20 16.45
N ILE A 28 -0.90 -19.15 16.26
CA ILE A 28 0.23 -19.02 15.33
C ILE A 28 -0.30 -18.93 13.89
N SER A 29 -1.20 -19.84 13.51
CA SER A 29 -1.83 -19.84 12.18
C SER A 29 -2.63 -18.57 11.92
N SER A 30 -3.38 -18.08 12.92
CA SER A 30 -4.10 -16.81 12.84
C SER A 30 -3.15 -15.64 12.65
N LYS A 31 -2.04 -15.57 13.39
CA LYS A 31 -1.03 -14.52 13.23
C LYS A 31 -0.37 -14.54 11.85
N ILE A 32 -0.04 -15.73 11.34
CA ILE A 32 0.53 -15.90 10.00
C ILE A 32 -0.49 -15.49 8.94
N ASN A 33 -1.73 -15.97 9.05
CA ASN A 33 -2.79 -15.64 8.11
C ASN A 33 -3.09 -14.14 8.09
N ASN A 34 -3.16 -13.49 9.27
CA ASN A 34 -3.34 -12.05 9.38
C ASN A 34 -2.18 -11.29 8.72
N LYS A 35 -0.94 -11.75 8.88
CA LYS A 35 0.22 -11.13 8.22
C LYS A 35 0.16 -11.29 6.69
N ILE A 36 -0.25 -12.46 6.20
CA ILE A 36 -0.44 -12.71 4.76
C ILE A 36 -1.53 -11.79 4.22
N GLU A 37 -2.66 -11.69 4.92
CA GLU A 37 -3.78 -10.85 4.51
C GLU A 37 -3.43 -9.36 4.52
N GLN A 38 -2.73 -8.90 5.57
CA GLN A 38 -2.18 -7.53 5.62
C GLN A 38 -1.23 -7.25 4.46
N ASN A 39 -0.36 -8.19 4.10
CA ASN A 39 0.56 -8.03 2.98
C ASN A 39 -0.18 -7.98 1.63
N LYS A 40 -1.20 -8.84 1.44
CA LYS A 40 -2.05 -8.82 0.25
C LYS A 40 -2.81 -7.51 0.14
N TRP A 41 -3.44 -7.09 1.23
CA TRP A 41 -4.14 -5.82 1.32
C TRP A 41 -3.21 -4.65 0.98
N LEU A 42 -2.02 -4.59 1.61
CA LEU A 42 -1.04 -3.55 1.35
C LEU A 42 -0.59 -3.52 -0.12
N ARG A 43 -0.34 -4.69 -0.73
CA ARG A 43 0.03 -4.79 -2.14
C ARG A 43 -1.09 -4.26 -3.05
N ASN A 44 -2.34 -4.68 -2.80
CA ASN A 44 -3.49 -4.27 -3.59
C ASN A 44 -3.76 -2.77 -3.46
N THR A 45 -3.73 -2.23 -2.24
CA THR A 45 -3.93 -0.79 -1.99
C THR A 45 -2.81 0.04 -2.64
N LYS A 46 -1.56 -0.42 -2.60
CA LYS A 46 -0.46 0.23 -3.32
C LYS A 46 -0.74 0.25 -4.83
N LEU A 47 -1.12 -0.88 -5.40
CA LEU A 47 -1.42 -0.99 -6.83
C LEU A 47 -2.57 -0.06 -7.23
N GLU A 48 -3.64 -0.03 -6.44
CA GLU A 48 -4.80 0.84 -6.68
C GLU A 48 -4.40 2.32 -6.64
N LEU A 49 -3.71 2.76 -5.58
CA LEU A 49 -3.29 4.15 -5.44
C LEU A 49 -2.29 4.57 -6.51
N PHE A 50 -1.35 3.70 -6.88
CA PHE A 50 -0.40 4.00 -7.95
C PHE A 50 -1.05 4.04 -9.33
N SER A 51 -2.00 3.13 -9.58
CA SER A 51 -2.80 3.16 -10.82
C SER A 51 -3.59 4.46 -10.90
N LYS A 52 -4.23 4.85 -9.79
CA LYS A 52 -5.01 6.09 -9.73
C LYS A 52 -4.15 7.33 -9.95
N LEU A 53 -3.00 7.40 -9.27
CA LEU A 53 -2.06 8.51 -9.45
C LEU A 53 -1.59 8.59 -10.91
N THR A 54 -1.28 7.46 -11.54
CA THR A 54 -0.84 7.42 -12.93
C THR A 54 -1.94 7.91 -13.87
N GLU A 55 -3.19 7.51 -13.65
CA GLU A 55 -4.35 7.98 -14.41
C GLU A 55 -4.55 9.50 -14.28
N ASP A 56 -4.47 10.03 -13.05
CA ASP A 56 -4.61 11.46 -12.79
C ASP A 56 -3.47 12.26 -13.48
N ILE A 57 -2.24 11.75 -13.47
CA ILE A 57 -1.10 12.34 -14.19
C ILE A 57 -1.32 12.34 -15.71
N LEU A 58 -1.78 11.22 -16.27
CA LEU A 58 -1.99 11.09 -17.72
C LEU A 58 -3.18 11.91 -18.22
N SER A 59 -4.17 12.17 -17.37
CA SER A 59 -5.33 13.01 -17.67
C SER A 59 -5.11 14.50 -17.41
N THR A 60 -3.92 14.86 -16.93
CA THR A 60 -3.49 16.26 -16.75
C THR A 60 -3.19 16.91 -18.09
N ASP A 61 -3.99 17.89 -18.47
CA ASP A 61 -3.78 18.80 -19.60
C ASP A 61 -3.67 20.25 -19.07
N SER A 62 -3.06 21.11 -19.87
CA SER A 62 -2.94 22.56 -19.69
C SER A 62 -4.25 23.29 -19.31
N THR A 63 -5.41 22.74 -19.68
CA THR A 63 -6.73 23.35 -19.46
C THR A 63 -7.38 22.94 -18.13
N ASN A 64 -6.92 21.85 -17.51
CA ASN A 64 -7.56 21.27 -16.32
C ASN A 64 -6.58 21.02 -15.15
N ILE A 65 -5.39 21.65 -15.20
CA ILE A 65 -4.30 21.45 -14.22
C ILE A 65 -4.79 21.60 -12.78
N GLU A 66 -5.62 22.60 -12.46
CA GLU A 66 -6.02 22.86 -11.07
C GLU A 66 -6.87 21.72 -10.46
N LEU A 67 -7.83 21.20 -11.23
CA LEU A 67 -8.64 20.06 -10.81
C LEU A 67 -7.80 18.80 -10.66
N GLN A 68 -6.91 18.55 -11.63
CA GLN A 68 -6.04 17.37 -11.61
C GLN A 68 -4.99 17.45 -10.50
N LEU A 69 -4.47 18.64 -10.22
CA LEU A 69 -3.55 18.89 -9.11
C LEU A 69 -4.18 18.55 -7.76
N ARG A 70 -5.48 18.83 -7.57
CA ARG A 70 -6.20 18.47 -6.35
C ARG A 70 -6.27 16.95 -6.17
N GLU A 71 -6.64 16.21 -7.21
CA GLU A 71 -6.72 14.74 -7.13
C GLU A 71 -5.33 14.11 -6.98
N ILE A 72 -4.32 14.61 -7.71
CA ILE A 72 -2.92 14.20 -7.57
C ILE A 72 -2.44 14.41 -6.13
N LYS A 73 -2.70 15.57 -5.51
CA LYS A 73 -2.33 15.84 -4.11
C LYS A 73 -2.99 14.86 -3.15
N LYS A 74 -4.28 14.59 -3.33
CA LYS A 74 -5.06 13.67 -2.50
C LYS A 74 -4.54 12.24 -2.59
N THR A 75 -4.30 11.73 -3.79
CA THR A 75 -3.76 10.39 -4.01
C THR A 75 -2.32 10.29 -3.50
N SER A 76 -1.51 11.32 -3.73
CA SER A 76 -0.14 11.44 -3.24
C SER A 76 -0.03 11.37 -1.71
N ALA A 77 -0.89 12.10 -0.99
CA ALA A 77 -0.92 12.07 0.47
C ALA A 77 -1.22 10.67 1.03
N LYS A 78 -2.16 9.94 0.39
CA LYS A 78 -2.46 8.54 0.75
C LYS A 78 -1.26 7.63 0.54
N ILE A 79 -0.55 7.80 -0.58
CA ILE A 79 0.65 7.02 -0.90
C ILE A 79 1.76 7.29 0.12
N VAL A 80 2.04 8.55 0.44
CA VAL A 80 3.08 8.94 1.42
C VAL A 80 2.77 8.39 2.80
N LEU A 81 1.49 8.38 3.21
CA LEU A 81 1.09 7.79 4.50
C LEU A 81 1.18 6.26 4.51
N LEU A 82 0.90 5.61 3.38
CA LEU A 82 0.92 4.15 3.26
C LEU A 82 2.33 3.58 3.13
N ILE A 83 3.27 4.34 2.55
CA ILE A 83 4.58 3.85 2.14
C ILE A 83 5.68 4.56 2.93
N ASN A 84 6.52 3.76 3.61
CA ASN A 84 7.73 4.24 4.26
C ASN A 84 8.91 4.29 3.27
N ASP A 85 8.76 5.03 2.16
CA ASP A 85 9.79 5.22 1.15
C ASP A 85 10.05 6.71 0.93
N ARG A 86 11.12 7.19 1.57
CA ARG A 86 11.52 8.60 1.51
C ARG A 86 11.80 9.08 0.09
N LYS A 87 12.42 8.26 -0.76
CA LYS A 87 12.74 8.67 -2.15
C LYS A 87 11.49 8.88 -2.97
N LEU A 88 10.49 8.01 -2.78
CA LEU A 88 9.18 8.14 -3.41
C LEU A 88 8.44 9.39 -2.90
N SER A 89 8.43 9.61 -1.59
CA SER A 89 7.81 10.80 -0.98
C SER A 89 8.42 12.09 -1.52
N ASP A 90 9.76 12.20 -1.52
CA ASP A 90 10.48 13.37 -2.02
C ASP A 90 10.17 13.60 -3.51
N LYS A 91 10.12 12.52 -4.31
CA LYS A 91 9.79 12.62 -5.75
C LYS A 91 8.36 13.09 -5.99
N ILE A 92 7.40 12.57 -5.23
CA ILE A 92 5.99 12.98 -5.27
C ILE A 92 5.84 14.46 -4.89
N GLU A 93 6.54 14.91 -3.85
CA GLU A 93 6.55 16.30 -3.41
C GLU A 93 7.12 17.22 -4.50
N HIS A 94 8.29 16.88 -5.06
CA HIS A 94 8.88 17.64 -6.16
C HIS A 94 7.96 17.75 -7.38
N TYR A 95 7.32 16.64 -7.76
CA TYR A 95 6.37 16.61 -8.87
C TYR A 95 5.17 17.54 -8.59
N THR A 96 4.57 17.42 -7.40
CA THR A 96 3.42 18.23 -6.98
C THR A 96 3.76 19.72 -6.96
N ASN A 97 4.94 20.09 -6.45
CA ASN A 97 5.41 21.47 -6.45
C ASN A 97 5.65 22.02 -7.86
N THR A 98 6.09 21.17 -8.78
CA THR A 98 6.25 21.53 -10.19
C THR A 98 4.91 21.77 -10.86
N LEU A 99 3.91 20.93 -10.58
CA LEU A 99 2.54 21.14 -11.07
C LEU A 99 1.90 22.41 -10.50
N ILE A 100 2.14 22.75 -9.23
CA ILE A 100 1.68 24.03 -8.64
C ILE A 100 2.22 25.21 -9.45
N LYS A 101 3.53 25.22 -9.72
CA LYS A 101 4.15 26.26 -10.54
C LYS A 101 3.55 26.32 -11.94
N PHE A 102 3.21 25.17 -12.54
CA PHE A 102 2.51 25.16 -13.82
C PHE A 102 1.09 25.73 -13.70
N SER A 103 0.33 25.40 -12.66
CA SER A 103 -1.00 25.99 -12.47
C SER A 103 -0.99 27.51 -12.25
N GLU A 104 0.09 28.05 -11.69
CA GLU A 104 0.26 29.49 -11.44
C GLU A 104 0.74 30.28 -12.67
N ASN A 105 1.28 29.60 -13.69
CA ASN A 105 1.78 30.24 -14.91
C ASN A 105 0.74 30.19 -16.03
N GLU A 106 0.28 31.35 -16.53
CA GLU A 106 -0.70 31.42 -17.62
C GLU A 106 -0.22 30.83 -18.97
N ARG A 107 1.10 30.64 -19.13
CA ARG A 107 1.72 30.08 -20.35
C ARG A 107 2.59 28.87 -20.02
N VAL A 108 1.96 27.78 -19.63
CA VAL A 108 2.63 26.48 -19.54
C VAL A 108 2.88 25.94 -20.95
N GLU A 109 4.14 25.73 -21.31
CA GLU A 109 4.46 24.94 -22.50
C GLU A 109 3.96 23.51 -22.32
N LYS A 110 3.03 23.06 -23.17
CA LYS A 110 2.49 21.68 -23.16
C LYS A 110 3.61 20.63 -23.21
N SER A 111 4.72 20.94 -23.89
CA SER A 111 5.92 20.10 -23.95
C SER A 111 6.59 19.93 -22.58
N ALA A 112 6.70 21.00 -21.80
CA ALA A 112 7.31 20.96 -20.47
C ALA A 112 6.46 20.15 -19.48
N LEU A 113 5.14 20.35 -19.48
CA LEU A 113 4.21 19.58 -18.66
C LEU A 113 4.25 18.08 -19.04
N SER A 114 4.21 17.77 -20.34
CA SER A 114 4.30 16.39 -20.83
C SER A 114 5.59 15.70 -20.40
N LEU A 115 6.73 16.42 -20.42
CA LEU A 115 8.02 15.88 -19.98
C LEU A 115 8.01 15.54 -18.50
N VAL A 116 7.50 16.43 -17.65
CA VAL A 116 7.42 16.23 -16.19
C VAL A 116 6.47 15.07 -15.87
N ASN A 117 5.32 14.98 -16.54
CA ASN A 117 4.38 13.88 -16.37
C ASN A 117 5.02 12.54 -16.77
N LYS A 118 5.72 12.50 -17.92
CA LYS A 118 6.40 11.29 -18.40
C LYS A 118 7.51 10.83 -17.46
N ASP A 119 8.30 11.75 -16.91
CA ASP A 119 9.33 11.45 -15.91
C ASP A 119 8.70 10.82 -14.65
N MET A 120 7.61 11.41 -14.15
CA MET A 120 6.92 10.88 -12.97
C MET A 120 6.31 9.50 -13.22
N VAL A 121 5.64 9.29 -14.36
CA VAL A 121 5.10 7.97 -14.74
C VAL A 121 6.22 6.93 -14.87
N SER A 122 7.35 7.30 -15.48
CA SER A 122 8.50 6.39 -15.56
C SER A 122 9.12 6.09 -14.20
N PHE A 123 9.07 7.03 -13.26
CA PHE A 123 9.53 6.79 -11.89
C PHE A 123 8.58 5.84 -11.17
N LEU A 124 7.27 6.07 -11.25
CA LEU A 124 6.26 5.20 -10.64
C LEU A 124 6.36 3.78 -11.19
N SER A 125 6.48 3.60 -12.50
CA SER A 125 6.59 2.26 -13.10
C SER A 125 7.81 1.46 -12.65
N ARG A 126 8.93 2.13 -12.32
CA ARG A 126 10.12 1.48 -11.76
C ARG A 126 9.98 1.09 -10.29
N ASN A 127 9.19 1.85 -9.54
CA ASN A 127 8.98 1.61 -8.10
C ASN A 127 7.82 0.64 -7.83
N ILE A 128 6.88 0.53 -8.77
CA ILE A 128 5.90 -0.55 -8.82
C ILE A 128 6.60 -1.79 -9.40
N LYS A 129 7.44 -2.45 -8.61
CA LYS A 129 7.82 -3.84 -8.93
C LYS A 129 6.57 -4.70 -8.73
N LEU A 130 5.84 -4.97 -9.82
CA LEU A 130 4.73 -5.93 -9.83
C LEU A 130 5.19 -7.33 -9.43
#